data_AF-A0A1Q7WZM2-F1
#
_entry.id   AF-A0A1Q7WZM2-F1
#
_cell.length_a   1.000
_cell.length_b   1.000
_cell.length_c   1.000
_cell.angle_alpha   90.00
_cell.angle_beta   90.00
_cell.angle_gamma   90.00
#
_symmetry.space_group_name_H-M   'P 1'
#
loop_
_entity.id
_entity.type
_entity.pdbx_description
1 polymer ?
#
loop_
_entity_poly.entity_id
_entity_poly.type
_entity_poly.pdbx_seq_one_letter_code
_entity_poly.pdbx_strand_id
1 'polypeptide(L)'
;MGRNWTCGRCGVVASYGAGTAEPAQPDGWARHNGAWRCLKCRREDAMDEAATGTSTEQKVQRRRALTEFELRRDPDASDQLIAKRAGCSTAAVRPVRTALLKQETPPAA
;
A
#
# COMPACT_ATOMS: atom_id res chain seq x y z
N MET A 1 28.01 -5.21 10.03
CA MET A 1 27.27 -5.43 8.76
C MET A 1 26.36 -4.24 8.50
N GLY A 2 26.34 -3.71 7.27
CA GLY A 2 25.43 -2.62 6.90
C GLY A 2 23.99 -3.11 6.90
N ARG A 3 23.14 -2.41 7.67
CA ARG A 3 21.71 -2.65 7.92
C ARG A 3 20.89 -2.14 6.74
N ASN A 4 20.99 -2.85 5.63
CA ASN A 4 20.36 -2.44 4.39
C ASN A 4 19.26 -3.41 3.95
N TRP A 5 18.20 -2.83 3.42
CA TRP A 5 17.09 -3.55 2.81
C TRP A 5 17.08 -3.21 1.34
N THR A 6 17.20 -4.22 0.49
CA THR A 6 17.17 -4.03 -0.97
C THR A 6 15.83 -4.52 -1.51
N CYS A 7 15.11 -3.66 -2.22
CA CYS A 7 13.88 -4.05 -2.88
C CYS A 7 14.18 -5.00 -4.04
N GLY A 8 13.62 -6.21 -4.00
CA GLY A 8 13.79 -7.21 -5.07
C GLY A 8 13.07 -6.89 -6.38
N ARG A 9 12.37 -5.74 -6.51
CA ARG A 9 11.76 -5.30 -7.80
C ARG A 9 12.62 -4.25 -8.47
N CYS A 10 12.83 -3.14 -7.76
CA CYS A 10 13.42 -1.93 -8.32
C CYS A 10 14.86 -1.68 -7.85
N GLY A 11 15.41 -2.54 -6.99
CA GLY A 11 16.78 -2.41 -6.49
C GLY A 11 17.03 -1.27 -5.51
N VAL A 12 16.02 -0.47 -5.15
CA VAL A 12 16.21 0.61 -4.17
C VAL A 12 16.68 0.04 -2.84
N VAL A 13 17.62 0.74 -2.21
CA VAL A 13 18.23 0.34 -0.94
C VAL A 13 17.81 1.32 0.15
N ALA A 14 17.25 0.82 1.24
CA ALA A 14 17.07 1.58 2.48
C ALA A 14 18.22 1.24 3.43
N SER A 15 18.87 2.26 4.00
CA SER A 15 19.97 2.10 4.94
C SER A 15 19.85 3.09 6.10
N TYR A 16 20.20 2.65 7.31
CA TYR A 16 20.13 3.48 8.51
C TYR A 16 21.52 3.80 9.03
N GLY A 17 21.76 5.09 9.30
CA GLY A 17 23.04 5.62 9.79
C GLY A 17 23.44 5.02 11.14
N ALA A 18 24.75 5.02 11.42
CA ALA A 18 25.27 4.56 12.70
C ALA A 18 24.69 5.39 13.86
N GLY A 19 24.26 4.74 14.94
CA GLY A 19 23.67 5.40 16.11
C GLY A 19 22.14 5.53 16.10
N THR A 20 21.46 5.26 14.98
CA THR A 20 19.98 5.13 14.97
C THR A 20 19.57 3.72 15.40
N ALA A 21 18.53 3.63 16.23
CA ALA A 21 17.84 2.38 16.53
C ALA A 21 17.36 1.74 15.22
N GLU A 22 17.81 0.51 14.97
CA GLU A 22 17.46 -0.21 13.75
C GLU A 22 16.01 -0.68 13.84
N PRO A 23 15.13 -0.28 12.90
CA PRO A 23 13.84 -0.91 12.83
C PRO A 23 14.00 -2.33 12.25
N ALA A 24 13.19 -3.28 12.69
CA ALA A 24 13.16 -4.61 12.09
C ALA A 24 12.87 -4.58 10.57
N GLN A 25 12.26 -3.48 10.10
CA GLN A 25 11.85 -3.25 8.72
C GLN A 25 11.67 -1.75 8.47
N PRO A 26 12.08 -1.22 7.30
CA PRO A 26 11.83 0.18 6.97
C PRO A 26 10.34 0.47 6.82
N ASP A 27 9.92 1.70 7.11
CA ASP A 27 8.50 2.07 7.06
C ASP A 27 7.87 1.81 5.68
N GLY A 28 6.72 1.16 5.68
CA GLY A 28 6.00 0.79 4.46
C GLY A 28 6.64 -0.30 3.59
N TRP A 29 7.77 -0.89 4.00
CA TRP A 29 8.31 -2.09 3.34
C TRP A 29 7.52 -3.32 3.77
N ALA A 30 7.72 -4.46 3.10
CA ALA A 30 7.23 -5.77 3.52
C ALA A 30 7.99 -6.86 2.76
N ARG A 31 7.97 -8.11 3.25
CA ARG A 31 8.38 -9.25 2.45
C ARG A 31 7.21 -9.75 1.59
N HIS A 32 7.49 -10.05 0.34
CA HIS A 32 6.57 -10.69 -0.60
C HIS A 32 7.34 -11.78 -1.34
N ASN A 33 6.87 -13.03 -1.29
CA ASN A 33 7.53 -14.19 -1.88
C ASN A 33 9.02 -14.31 -1.51
N GLY A 34 9.36 -14.10 -0.24
CA GLY A 34 10.73 -14.21 0.26
C GLY A 34 11.66 -13.02 -0.05
N ALA A 35 11.24 -12.07 -0.88
CA ALA A 35 12.01 -10.86 -1.20
C ALA A 35 11.43 -9.61 -0.52
N TRP A 36 12.29 -8.66 -0.19
CA TRP A 36 11.84 -7.35 0.27
C TRP A 36 11.19 -6.57 -0.87
N ARG A 37 10.07 -5.90 -0.57
CA ARG A 37 9.42 -4.94 -1.47
C ARG A 37 9.31 -3.59 -0.77
N CYS A 38 9.79 -2.55 -1.44
CA CYS A 38 9.61 -1.17 -0.98
C CYS A 38 8.16 -0.73 -1.15
N LEU A 39 7.76 0.31 -0.42
CA LEU A 39 6.39 0.83 -0.45
C LEU A 39 5.90 1.15 -1.88
N LYS A 40 6.76 1.75 -2.72
CA LYS A 40 6.40 2.06 -4.11
C LYS A 40 6.05 0.80 -4.90
N CYS A 41 6.90 -0.23 -4.84
CA CYS A 41 6.66 -1.46 -5.59
C CYS A 41 5.45 -2.23 -5.05
N ARG A 42 5.18 -2.17 -3.75
CA ARG A 42 3.95 -2.75 -3.18
C ARG A 42 2.68 -2.07 -3.70
N ARG A 43 2.71 -0.75 -3.86
CA ARG A 43 1.60 0.01 -4.49
C ARG A 43 1.42 -0.40 -5.94
N GLU A 44 2.52 -0.52 -6.69
CA GLU A 44 2.50 -0.95 -8.08
C GLU A 44 1.96 -2.38 -8.21
N ASP A 45 2.45 -3.32 -7.39
CA ASP A 45 1.97 -4.71 -7.33
C ASP A 45 0.43 -4.74 -7.12
N ALA A 46 -0.09 -4.00 -6.11
CA ALA A 46 -1.53 -3.94 -5.84
C ALA A 46 -2.36 -3.35 -7.00
N MET A 47 -1.82 -2.35 -7.71
CA MET A 47 -2.48 -1.78 -8.89
C MET A 47 -2.42 -2.73 -10.09
N ASP A 48 -1.29 -3.39 -10.30
CA ASP A 48 -1.05 -4.29 -11.42
C ASP A 48 -1.94 -5.54 -11.30
N GLU A 49 -2.13 -6.07 -10.09
CA GLU A 49 -3.04 -7.20 -9.80
C GLU A 49 -4.51 -6.88 -10.09
N ALA A 50 -4.93 -5.63 -9.88
CA ALA A 50 -6.32 -5.21 -10.08
C ALA A 50 -6.64 -4.80 -11.52
N ALA A 51 -5.64 -4.48 -12.34
CA ALA A 51 -5.81 -3.92 -13.68
C ALA A 51 -6.24 -4.98 -14.70
N THR A 52 -7.55 -5.13 -14.90
CA THR A 52 -8.16 -6.07 -15.85
C THR A 52 -9.13 -5.35 -16.80
N GLY A 53 -9.43 -5.93 -17.97
CA GLY A 53 -10.39 -5.34 -18.92
C GLY A 53 -9.84 -4.15 -19.74
N THR A 54 -10.71 -3.21 -20.14
CA THR A 54 -10.34 -2.10 -21.05
C THR A 54 -9.46 -1.04 -20.37
N SER A 55 -8.78 -0.20 -21.15
CA SER A 55 -7.87 0.84 -20.63
C SER A 55 -8.54 1.81 -19.63
N THR A 56 -9.81 2.15 -19.85
CA THR A 56 -10.58 3.02 -18.95
C THR A 56 -10.93 2.29 -17.64
N GLU A 57 -11.38 1.04 -17.73
CA GLU A 57 -11.68 0.20 -16.56
C GLU A 57 -10.44 -0.05 -15.71
N GLN A 58 -9.31 -0.35 -16.35
CA GLN A 58 -8.02 -0.52 -15.69
C GLN A 58 -7.64 0.72 -14.87
N LYS A 59 -7.84 1.94 -15.38
CA LYS A 59 -7.53 3.17 -14.62
C LYS A 59 -8.38 3.29 -13.34
N VAL A 60 -9.67 2.97 -13.42
CA VAL A 60 -10.59 3.01 -12.28
C VAL A 60 -10.22 1.93 -11.26
N GLN A 61 -9.98 0.71 -11.72
CA GLN A 61 -9.59 -0.43 -10.89
C GLN A 61 -8.25 -0.20 -10.19
N ARG A 62 -7.22 0.27 -10.90
CA ARG A 62 -5.91 0.61 -10.32
C ARG A 62 -6.06 1.65 -9.21
N ARG A 63 -6.84 2.70 -9.44
CA ARG A 63 -7.06 3.74 -8.42
C ARG A 63 -7.75 3.18 -7.20
N ARG A 64 -8.81 2.37 -7.39
CA ARG A 64 -9.51 1.71 -6.28
C ARG A 64 -8.57 0.80 -5.50
N ALA A 65 -7.78 -0.01 -6.17
CA ALA A 65 -6.82 -0.92 -5.55
C ALA A 65 -5.74 -0.17 -4.75
N LEU A 66 -5.22 0.94 -5.27
CA LEU A 66 -4.29 1.79 -4.52
C LEU A 66 -4.94 2.40 -3.28
N THR A 67 -6.18 2.89 -3.37
CA THR A 67 -6.93 3.39 -2.20
C THR A 67 -7.12 2.29 -1.15
N GLU A 68 -7.50 1.09 -1.58
CA GLU A 68 -7.72 -0.07 -0.71
C GLU A 68 -6.42 -0.51 -0.03
N PHE A 69 -5.31 -0.54 -0.78
CA PHE A 69 -3.98 -0.81 -0.24
C PHE A 69 -3.59 0.18 0.85
N GLU A 70 -3.77 1.49 0.61
CA GLU A 70 -3.42 2.51 1.60
C GLU A 70 -4.28 2.44 2.86
N LEU A 71 -5.58 2.12 2.71
CA LEU A 71 -6.49 1.94 3.84
C LEU A 71 -6.12 0.72 4.68
N ARG A 72 -5.78 -0.41 4.06
CA ARG A 72 -5.32 -1.59 4.82
C ARG A 72 -3.97 -1.38 5.48
N ARG A 73 -3.08 -0.61 4.85
CA ARG A 73 -1.74 -0.33 5.38
C ARG A 73 -1.78 0.59 6.60
N ASP A 74 -2.72 1.52 6.62
CA ASP A 74 -2.81 2.58 7.63
C ASP A 74 -4.31 2.93 7.86
N PRO A 75 -5.04 2.06 8.58
CA PRO A 75 -6.50 2.19 8.74
C PRO A 75 -6.90 3.45 9.51
N ASP A 76 -6.05 3.90 10.43
CA ASP A 76 -6.27 5.08 11.28
C ASP A 76 -5.96 6.40 10.56
N ALA A 77 -5.34 6.37 9.37
CA ALA A 77 -5.08 7.58 8.61
C ALA A 77 -6.37 8.33 8.24
N SER A 78 -6.29 9.67 8.16
CA SER A 78 -7.41 10.47 7.69
C SER A 78 -7.71 10.22 6.20
N ASP A 79 -8.97 10.41 5.78
CA ASP A 79 -9.37 10.32 4.37
C ASP A 79 -8.52 11.24 3.48
N GLN A 80 -8.12 12.41 3.99
CA GLN A 80 -7.29 13.38 3.28
C GLN A 80 -5.89 12.82 3.01
N LEU A 81 -5.28 12.15 3.98
CA LEU A 81 -3.96 11.56 3.83
C LEU A 81 -4.00 10.38 2.85
N ILE A 82 -5.03 9.54 2.93
CA ILE A 82 -5.26 8.44 1.99
C ILE A 82 -5.49 8.98 0.57
N ALA A 83 -6.34 10.00 0.42
CA ALA A 83 -6.62 10.66 -0.86
C ALA A 83 -5.34 11.19 -1.51
N LYS A 84 -4.48 11.84 -0.73
CA LYS A 84 -3.15 12.31 -1.17
C LYS A 84 -2.24 11.17 -1.62
N ARG A 85 -2.17 10.08 -0.85
CA ARG A 85 -1.32 8.91 -1.17
C ARG A 85 -1.83 8.16 -2.41
N ALA A 86 -3.15 8.10 -2.61
CA ALA A 86 -3.79 7.40 -3.72
C ALA A 86 -4.06 8.27 -4.97
N GLY A 87 -3.79 9.58 -4.91
CA GLY A 87 -4.03 10.50 -6.03
C GLY A 87 -5.51 10.63 -6.39
N CYS A 88 -6.40 10.67 -5.40
CA CYS A 88 -7.85 10.79 -5.59
C CYS A 88 -8.47 11.81 -4.63
N SER A 89 -9.80 12.02 -4.71
CA SER A 89 -10.52 12.88 -3.77
C SER A 89 -10.94 12.12 -2.52
N THR A 90 -11.16 12.82 -1.41
CA THR A 90 -11.72 12.22 -0.17
C THR A 90 -13.08 11.58 -0.41
N ALA A 91 -13.90 12.15 -1.30
CA ALA A 91 -15.17 11.59 -1.72
C ALA A 91 -15.02 10.20 -2.37
N ALA A 92 -13.90 9.92 -3.06
CA ALA A 92 -13.60 8.61 -3.62
C ALA A 92 -13.07 7.61 -2.57
N VAL A 93 -12.45 8.09 -1.47
CA VAL A 93 -11.91 7.24 -0.39
C VAL A 93 -13.01 6.68 0.49
N ARG A 94 -13.97 7.52 0.91
CA ARG A 94 -15.05 7.17 1.82
C ARG A 94 -15.80 5.87 1.48
N PRO A 95 -16.29 5.66 0.23
CA PRO A 95 -17.00 4.42 -0.09
C PRO A 95 -16.11 3.19 0.02
N VAL A 96 -14.82 3.29 -0.30
CA VAL A 96 -13.87 2.18 -0.17
C VAL A 96 -13.62 1.85 1.31
N ARG A 97 -13.42 2.86 2.15
CA ARG A 97 -13.28 2.69 3.61
C ARG A 97 -14.51 2.02 4.22
N THR A 98 -15.70 2.53 3.93
CA THR A 98 -16.96 1.93 4.40
C THR A 98 -17.10 0.49 3.92
N ALA A 99 -16.71 0.19 2.69
CA ALA A 99 -16.75 -1.18 2.17
C ALA A 99 -15.79 -2.12 2.90
N LEU A 100 -14.58 -1.66 3.26
CA LEU A 100 -13.61 -2.46 4.02
C LEU A 100 -14.11 -2.74 5.45
N LEU A 101 -14.58 -1.71 6.16
CA LEU A 101 -15.12 -1.87 7.51
C LEU A 101 -16.31 -2.86 7.55
N LYS A 102 -17.13 -2.89 6.50
CA LYS A 102 -18.24 -3.86 6.38
C LYS A 102 -17.77 -5.29 6.11
N GLN A 103 -16.62 -5.48 5.46
CA GLN A 103 -16.04 -6.80 5.17
C GLN A 103 -15.33 -7.38 6.39
N GLU A 104 -14.84 -6.53 7.30
CA GLU A 104 -14.16 -6.93 8.53
C GLU A 104 -15.13 -7.25 9.68
N THR A 105 -16.41 -6.89 9.56
CA THR A 105 -17.47 -7.34 10.48
C THR A 105 -17.95 -8.74 10.07
N PRO A 106 -17.66 -9.81 10.83
CA PRO A 106 -18.26 -11.12 10.55
C PRO A 106 -19.79 -11.01 10.68
N PRO A 107 -20.58 -11.74 9.86
CA PRO A 107 -22.02 -11.75 10.04
C PRO A 107 -22.35 -12.21 11.45
N ALA A 108 -23.16 -11.43 12.16
CA ALA A 108 -23.68 -11.83 13.46
C ALA A 108 -24.39 -13.19 13.29
N ALA A 109 -23.89 -14.19 13.99
CA ALA A 109 -24.50 -15.51 14.09
C ALA A 109 -25.80 -15.44 14.88
#